data_AF-L7W3A3-F1
#
_entry.id   AF-L7W3A3-F1
#
_cell.length_a   1.000
_cell.length_b   1.000
_cell.length_c   1.000
_cell.angle_alpha   90.00
_cell.angle_beta   90.00
_cell.angle_gamma   90.00
#
_symmetry.space_group_name_H-M   'P 1'
#
loop_
_entity.id
_entity.type
_entity.pdbx_description
1 polymer ?
#
loop_
_entity_poly.entity_id
_entity_poly.type
_entity_poly.pdbx_seq_one_letter_code
_entity_poly.pdbx_strand_id
1 'polypeptide(L)'
;AMTDFVVMVENIGQMFVTGPEVVKEVLSQEVSFEELGGAITHATKSGVAHFVAKNEYECMDKIKKILSYIPQNNSEPAPIVETTDEPNRFDTNLLNILPENPYEQYDMKQVINSVVDNGDFFEVHELFAENIIVGFARLNGRSVGIIANNP
;
A
#
# COMPACT_ATOMS: atom_id res chain seq x y z
N ALA A 1 11.19 11.55 -2.95
CA ALA A 1 12.38 10.73 -2.63
C ALA A 1 12.77 10.80 -1.15
N MET A 2 12.77 11.98 -0.51
CA MET A 2 13.16 12.10 0.91
C MET A 2 11.97 12.15 1.89
N THR A 3 10.75 11.97 1.39
CA THR A 3 9.52 11.90 2.19
C THR A 3 9.18 10.43 2.46
N ASP A 4 8.41 10.16 3.52
CA ASP A 4 8.09 8.80 3.94
C ASP A 4 7.17 8.06 2.95
N PHE A 5 6.19 8.77 2.39
CA PHE A 5 5.25 8.23 1.40
C PHE A 5 5.21 9.06 0.12
N VAL A 6 4.91 8.39 -0.98
CA VAL A 6 4.71 8.98 -2.31
C VAL A 6 3.41 8.41 -2.86
N VAL A 7 2.43 9.29 -3.08
CA VAL A 7 1.15 8.97 -3.70
C VAL A 7 1.14 9.60 -5.08
N MET A 8 0.94 8.81 -6.13
CA MET A 8 0.90 9.29 -7.50
C MET A 8 -0.50 9.12 -8.11
N VAL A 9 -0.91 10.05 -8.95
CA VAL A 9 -2.16 9.95 -9.71
C VAL A 9 -1.87 9.33 -11.07
N GLU A 10 -2.60 8.28 -11.42
CA GLU A 10 -2.49 7.59 -12.69
C GLU A 10 -2.69 8.54 -13.88
N ASN A 11 -1.87 8.41 -14.92
CA ASN A 11 -1.90 9.24 -16.15
C ASN A 11 -1.70 10.75 -15.94
N ILE A 12 -1.38 11.21 -14.72
CA ILE A 12 -1.13 12.62 -14.40
C ILE A 12 0.25 12.79 -13.74
N GLY A 13 0.53 11.98 -12.72
CA GLY A 13 1.78 12.03 -11.98
C GLY A 13 2.91 11.38 -12.77
N GLN A 14 4.00 12.13 -12.98
CA GLN A 14 5.20 11.65 -13.66
C GLN A 14 6.45 12.11 -12.91
N MET A 15 7.45 11.25 -12.75
CA MET A 15 8.72 11.59 -12.11
C MET A 15 9.90 10.91 -12.82
N PHE A 16 10.99 11.64 -13.04
CA PHE A 16 12.24 11.09 -13.56
C PHE A 16 13.36 12.11 -13.31
N VAL A 17 14.60 11.64 -13.20
CA VAL A 17 15.77 12.54 -13.06
C VAL A 17 16.15 13.14 -14.41
N THR A 18 16.05 12.33 -15.47
CA THR A 18 16.40 12.69 -16.85
C THR A 18 15.23 12.37 -17.74
N GLY A 19 14.79 13.33 -18.56
CA GLY A 19 13.60 13.18 -19.40
C GLY A 19 13.79 12.26 -20.62
N PRO A 20 12.68 11.81 -21.25
CA PRO A 20 12.72 10.88 -22.38
C PRO A 20 13.52 11.38 -23.58
N GLU A 21 13.51 12.69 -23.85
CA GLU A 21 14.26 13.28 -24.96
C GLU A 21 15.77 13.07 -24.82
N VAL A 22 16.30 13.26 -23.61
CA VAL A 22 17.72 13.04 -23.31
C VAL A 22 18.07 11.56 -23.36
N VAL A 23 17.15 10.68 -22.92
CA VAL A 23 17.31 9.22 -23.05
C VAL A 23 17.40 8.82 -24.53
N LYS A 24 16.58 9.42 -25.39
CA LYS A 24 16.63 9.19 -26.84
C LYS A 24 17.93 9.68 -27.46
N GLU A 25 18.39 10.88 -27.11
CA GLU A 25 19.65 11.43 -27.67
C GLU A 25 20.90 10.65 -27.23
N VAL A 26 20.97 10.27 -25.95
CA VAL A 26 22.18 9.65 -25.37
C VAL A 26 22.19 8.13 -25.54
N LEU A 27 21.05 7.47 -25.35
CA LEU A 27 20.94 6.02 -25.35
C LEU A 27 20.29 5.46 -26.63
N SER A 28 19.80 6.33 -27.53
CA SER A 28 19.06 5.92 -28.74
C SER A 28 17.83 5.04 -28.44
N GLN A 29 17.25 5.19 -27.24
CA GLN A 29 16.05 4.48 -26.81
C GLN A 29 14.85 5.43 -26.86
N GLU A 30 13.81 5.02 -27.58
CA GLU A 30 12.52 5.72 -27.54
C GLU A 30 11.67 5.14 -26.42
N VAL A 31 11.30 6.00 -25.47
CA VAL A 31 10.44 5.65 -24.34
C VAL A 31 9.46 6.80 -24.14
N SER A 32 8.19 6.49 -23.85
CA SER A 32 7.22 7.52 -23.51
C SER A 32 7.41 8.04 -22.08
N PHE A 33 6.80 9.18 -21.76
CA PHE A 33 6.82 9.72 -20.39
C PHE A 33 6.21 8.73 -19.37
N GLU A 34 5.13 8.05 -19.75
CA GLU A 34 4.44 7.09 -18.87
C GLU A 34 5.28 5.82 -18.64
N GLU A 35 5.93 5.31 -19.70
CA GLU A 35 6.83 4.16 -19.58
C GLU A 35 8.10 4.49 -18.80
N LEU A 36 8.61 5.72 -18.89
CA LEU A 36 9.83 6.13 -18.20
C LEU A 36 9.59 6.41 -16.71
N GLY A 37 8.49 7.09 -16.37
CA GLY A 37 8.30 7.64 -15.03
C GLY A 37 6.84 7.84 -14.63
N GLY A 38 5.91 7.14 -15.27
CA GLY A 38 4.50 7.13 -14.90
C GLY A 38 4.23 6.50 -13.54
N ALA A 39 3.03 6.74 -13.01
CA ALA A 39 2.61 6.26 -11.70
C ALA A 39 2.70 4.73 -11.59
N ILE A 40 2.25 4.00 -12.62
CA ILE A 40 2.27 2.53 -12.65
C ILE A 40 3.70 2.00 -12.71
N THR A 41 4.58 2.62 -13.51
CA THR A 41 5.99 2.26 -13.58
C THR A 41 6.65 2.37 -12.20
N HIS A 42 6.37 3.45 -11.48
CA HIS A 42 6.90 3.64 -10.14
C HIS A 42 6.29 2.75 -9.06
N ALA A 43 5.04 2.31 -9.24
CA ALA A 43 4.34 1.46 -8.30
C ALA A 43 4.58 -0.03 -8.52
N THR A 44 4.99 -0.47 -9.72
CA THR A 44 5.21 -1.89 -10.03
C THR A 44 6.68 -2.26 -10.22
N LYS A 45 7.51 -1.35 -10.74
CA LYS A 45 8.90 -1.67 -11.10
C LYS A 45 9.92 -1.02 -10.19
N SER A 46 9.83 0.29 -9.97
CA SER A 46 10.88 1.00 -9.21
C SER A 46 10.62 1.06 -7.70
N GLY A 47 9.39 0.82 -7.25
CA GLY A 47 8.98 0.95 -5.84
C GLY A 47 9.11 2.38 -5.29
N VAL A 48 9.02 3.39 -6.17
CA VAL A 48 9.12 4.80 -5.76
C VAL A 48 7.74 5.33 -5.33
N ALA A 49 6.67 4.84 -5.97
CA ALA A 49 5.30 5.19 -5.63
C ALA A 49 4.72 4.14 -4.68
N HIS A 50 4.34 4.60 -3.49
CA HIS A 50 3.76 3.75 -2.44
C HIS A 50 2.29 3.45 -2.69
N PHE A 51 1.61 4.39 -3.34
CA PHE A 51 0.21 4.31 -3.68
C PHE A 51 -0.04 4.93 -5.05
N VAL A 52 -0.96 4.33 -5.80
CA VAL A 52 -1.53 4.90 -7.02
C VAL A 52 -2.99 5.24 -6.77
N ALA A 53 -3.39 6.44 -7.17
CA ALA A 53 -4.77 6.91 -7.15
C ALA A 53 -5.26 7.13 -8.59
N LYS A 54 -6.53 6.85 -8.86
CA LYS A 54 -7.09 7.00 -10.22
C LYS A 54 -7.30 8.46 -10.61
N ASN A 55 -7.43 9.34 -9.62
CA ASN A 55 -7.62 10.77 -9.80
C ASN A 55 -7.16 11.54 -8.54
N GLU A 56 -7.17 12.86 -8.62
CA GLU A 56 -6.73 13.75 -7.53
C GLU A 56 -7.61 13.66 -6.28
N TYR A 57 -8.92 13.41 -6.43
CA TYR A 57 -9.81 13.26 -5.28
C TYR A 57 -9.48 12.00 -4.48
N GLU A 58 -9.31 10.86 -5.15
CA GLU A 58 -8.87 9.63 -4.50
C GLU A 58 -7.47 9.79 -3.89
N CYS A 59 -6.57 10.54 -4.54
CA CYS A 59 -5.26 10.85 -3.98
C CYS A 59 -5.38 11.57 -2.63
N MET A 60 -6.23 12.60 -2.56
CA MET A 60 -6.49 13.32 -1.31
C MET A 60 -7.10 12.43 -0.25
N ASP A 61 -7.99 11.51 -0.62
CA ASP A 61 -8.59 10.57 0.33
C ASP A 61 -7.57 9.54 0.86
N LYS A 62 -6.67 9.04 0.00
CA LYS A 62 -5.53 8.22 0.46
C LYS A 62 -4.62 8.99 1.40
N ILE A 63 -4.31 10.27 1.12
CA ILE A 63 -3.51 11.11 2.01
C ILE A 63 -4.18 11.27 3.37
N LYS A 64 -5.48 11.59 3.42
CA LYS A 64 -6.25 11.66 4.68
C LYS A 64 -6.21 10.32 5.41
N LYS A 65 -6.34 9.20 4.68
CA LYS A 65 -6.30 7.86 5.25
C LYS A 65 -4.93 7.56 5.87
N ILE A 66 -3.81 7.88 5.20
CA ILE A 66 -2.45 7.78 5.75
C ILE A 66 -2.35 8.57 7.07
N LEU A 67 -2.74 9.86 7.04
CA LEU A 67 -2.65 10.73 8.22
C LEU A 67 -3.52 10.26 9.39
N SER A 68 -4.59 9.50 9.12
CA SER A 68 -5.42 8.92 10.18
C SER A 68 -4.72 7.81 10.98
N TYR A 69 -3.67 7.18 10.42
CA TYR A 69 -2.93 6.11 11.09
C TYR A 69 -1.70 6.61 11.85
N ILE A 70 -1.14 7.77 11.47
CA ILE A 70 0.17 8.25 11.92
C ILE A 70 0.00 9.37 12.96
N PRO A 71 0.82 9.43 14.03
CA PRO A 71 0.83 10.56 14.96
C PRO A 71 1.30 11.86 14.28
N GLN A 72 0.96 13.01 14.86
CA GLN A 72 1.39 14.30 14.32
C GLN A 72 2.92 14.50 14.41
N ASN A 73 3.56 13.82 15.36
CA ASN A 73 5.01 13.82 15.52
C ASN A 73 5.49 12.55 16.25
N ASN A 74 6.80 12.37 16.37
CA ASN A 74 7.42 11.19 16.96
C ASN A 74 7.29 11.07 18.50
N SER A 75 6.75 12.09 19.17
CA SER A 75 6.60 12.14 20.63
C SER A 75 5.16 11.92 21.07
N GLU A 76 4.21 11.89 20.13
CA GLU A 76 2.79 11.69 20.37
C GLU A 76 2.34 10.27 20.00
N PRO A 77 1.32 9.73 20.68
CA PRO A 77 0.71 8.46 20.27
C PRO A 77 -0.09 8.64 18.98
N ALA A 78 -0.21 7.55 18.21
CA ALA A 78 -1.08 7.53 17.04
C ALA A 78 -2.55 7.83 17.43
N PRO A 79 -3.34 8.45 16.53
CA PRO A 79 -4.76 8.72 16.79
C PRO A 79 -5.53 7.43 17.11
N ILE A 80 -6.37 7.48 18.14
CA ILE A 80 -7.31 6.41 18.45
C ILE A 80 -8.65 6.76 17.80
N VAL A 81 -9.24 5.80 17.08
CA VAL A 81 -10.52 5.94 16.40
C VAL A 81 -11.53 5.02 17.09
N GLU A 82 -12.76 5.48 17.28
CA GLU A 82 -13.83 4.61 17.78
C GLU A 82 -14.09 3.48 16.78
N THR A 83 -14.18 2.25 17.26
CA THR A 83 -14.53 1.08 16.46
C THR A 83 -15.76 0.41 17.05
N THR A 84 -16.59 -0.14 16.17
CA THR A 84 -17.71 -1.01 16.53
C THR A 84 -17.33 -2.49 16.48
N ASP A 85 -16.08 -2.82 16.12
CA ASP A 85 -15.61 -4.20 16.11
C ASP A 85 -15.36 -4.69 17.54
N GLU A 86 -15.81 -5.91 17.82
CA GLU A 86 -15.71 -6.53 19.13
C GLU A 86 -14.27 -7.05 19.33
N PRO A 87 -13.52 -6.57 20.34
CA PRO A 87 -12.13 -6.98 20.54
C PRO A 87 -11.95 -8.49 20.78
N ASN A 88 -13.01 -9.19 21.19
CA ASN A 88 -13.05 -10.62 21.42
C ASN A 88 -13.74 -11.39 20.29
N ARG A 89 -13.89 -10.80 19.10
CA ARG A 89 -14.45 -11.47 17.92
C ARG A 89 -13.70 -12.78 17.65
N PHE A 90 -14.46 -13.85 17.49
CA PHE A 90 -13.93 -15.15 17.11
C PHE A 90 -14.36 -15.47 15.69
N ASP A 91 -13.41 -15.53 14.76
CA ASP A 91 -13.67 -15.88 13.37
C ASP A 91 -13.27 -17.32 13.09
N THR A 92 -14.25 -18.21 13.00
CA THR A 92 -14.04 -19.62 12.66
C THR A 92 -13.53 -19.83 11.23
N ASN A 93 -13.70 -18.83 10.34
CA ASN A 93 -13.28 -18.97 8.94
C ASN A 93 -11.77 -18.99 8.77
N LEU A 94 -11.00 -18.47 9.75
CA LEU A 94 -9.53 -18.53 9.72
C LEU A 94 -9.00 -19.94 9.51
N LEU A 95 -9.67 -20.94 10.08
CA LEU A 95 -9.30 -22.36 9.92
C LEU A 95 -9.53 -22.86 8.49
N ASN A 96 -10.46 -22.26 7.76
CA ASN A 96 -10.80 -22.65 6.39
C ASN A 96 -9.93 -21.94 5.33
N ILE A 97 -9.17 -20.89 5.71
CA ILE A 97 -8.28 -20.17 4.79
C ILE A 97 -7.01 -20.99 4.52
N LEU A 98 -6.52 -21.72 5.52
CA LEU A 98 -5.32 -22.53 5.38
C LEU A 98 -5.65 -23.85 4.66
N PRO A 99 -5.02 -24.13 3.51
CA PRO A 99 -5.23 -25.39 2.81
C PRO A 99 -4.63 -26.55 3.61
N GLU A 100 -5.23 -27.74 3.47
CA GLU A 100 -4.68 -28.96 4.10
C GLU A 100 -3.33 -29.36 3.47
N ASN A 101 -3.14 -29.04 2.18
CA ASN A 101 -1.90 -29.27 1.46
C ASN A 101 -0.90 -28.13 1.73
N PRO A 102 0.27 -28.39 2.33
CA PRO A 102 1.24 -27.34 2.64
C PRO A 102 1.92 -26.71 1.41
N TYR A 103 1.74 -27.28 0.21
CA TYR A 103 2.24 -26.72 -1.05
C TYR A 103 1.22 -25.85 -1.78
N GLU A 104 0.00 -25.78 -1.28
CA GLU A 104 -1.06 -24.96 -1.86
C GLU A 104 -0.99 -23.53 -1.29
N GLN A 105 -1.13 -22.55 -2.18
CA GLN A 105 -1.09 -21.14 -1.82
C GLN A 105 -2.41 -20.72 -1.18
N TYR A 106 -2.35 -19.67 -0.37
CA TYR A 106 -3.53 -19.04 0.20
C TYR A 106 -3.35 -17.53 0.22
N ASP A 107 -4.47 -16.82 0.26
CA ASP A 107 -4.47 -15.37 0.29
C ASP A 107 -4.25 -14.87 1.72
N MET A 108 -3.03 -14.41 2.00
CA MET A 108 -2.67 -13.83 3.30
C MET A 108 -3.52 -12.58 3.64
N LYS A 109 -4.04 -11.85 2.64
CA LYS A 109 -4.91 -10.70 2.88
C LYS A 109 -6.23 -11.13 3.53
N GLN A 110 -6.72 -12.35 3.29
CA GLN A 110 -7.91 -12.86 3.98
C GLN A 110 -7.65 -13.06 5.48
N VAL A 111 -6.47 -13.55 5.84
CA VAL A 111 -6.05 -13.68 7.24
C VAL A 111 -5.96 -12.30 7.89
N ILE A 112 -5.32 -11.34 7.23
CA ILE A 112 -5.19 -9.96 7.72
C ILE A 112 -6.57 -9.34 7.94
N ASN A 113 -7.45 -9.41 6.94
CA ASN A 113 -8.80 -8.83 6.99
C ASN A 113 -9.69 -9.50 8.06
N SER A 114 -9.47 -10.77 8.36
CA SER A 114 -10.18 -11.45 9.44
C SER A 114 -9.77 -10.91 10.82
N VAL A 115 -8.49 -10.56 11.00
CA VAL A 115 -7.93 -10.14 12.30
C VAL A 115 -8.13 -8.66 12.61
N VAL A 116 -8.04 -7.79 11.61
CA VAL A 116 -8.06 -6.33 11.82
C VAL A 116 -9.48 -5.79 12.03
N ASP A 117 -9.59 -4.63 12.68
CA ASP A 117 -10.87 -3.97 12.94
C ASP A 117 -11.66 -3.75 11.64
N ASN A 118 -12.88 -4.28 11.60
CA ASN A 118 -13.81 -4.19 10.45
C ASN A 118 -13.23 -4.71 9.12
N GLY A 119 -12.13 -5.47 9.16
CA GLY A 119 -11.40 -5.88 7.95
C GLY A 119 -10.78 -4.73 7.16
N ASP A 120 -10.57 -3.56 7.78
CA ASP A 120 -9.98 -2.39 7.12
C ASP A 120 -8.45 -2.44 7.16
N PHE A 121 -7.88 -3.04 6.13
CA PHE A 121 -6.43 -3.03 5.85
C PHE A 121 -6.09 -2.01 4.77
N PHE A 122 -5.10 -1.17 5.04
CA PHE A 122 -4.60 -0.16 4.12
C PHE A 122 -3.17 -0.48 3.70
N GLU A 123 -3.08 -1.19 2.57
CA GLU A 123 -1.83 -1.75 2.04
C GLU A 123 -0.93 -0.69 1.41
N VAL A 124 0.34 -0.73 1.77
CA VAL A 124 1.41 0.11 1.22
C VAL A 124 2.16 -0.73 0.18
N HIS A 125 2.52 -0.15 -0.96
CA HIS A 125 3.21 -0.89 -2.02
C HIS A 125 2.45 -2.12 -2.53
N GLU A 126 1.11 -2.05 -2.60
CA GLU A 126 0.26 -3.17 -3.07
C GLU A 126 0.68 -3.76 -4.43
N LEU A 127 1.30 -2.94 -5.29
CA LEU A 127 1.73 -3.34 -6.63
C LEU A 127 3.24 -3.63 -6.74
N PHE A 128 4.00 -3.51 -5.65
CA PHE A 128 5.46 -3.65 -5.65
C PHE A 128 5.91 -4.74 -4.68
N ALA A 129 6.69 -5.70 -5.18
CA ALA A 129 7.20 -6.83 -4.38
C ALA A 129 6.08 -7.62 -3.67
N GLU A 130 5.06 -8.02 -4.42
CA GLU A 130 3.82 -8.67 -3.96
C GLU A 130 4.01 -9.99 -3.18
N ASN A 131 5.23 -10.50 -3.07
CA ASN A 131 5.58 -11.65 -2.23
C ASN A 131 5.63 -11.30 -0.72
N ILE A 132 5.56 -10.01 -0.36
CA ILE A 132 5.40 -9.52 1.01
C ILE A 132 4.33 -8.43 1.07
N ILE A 133 3.45 -8.52 2.05
CA ILE A 133 2.39 -7.54 2.30
C ILE A 133 2.82 -6.65 3.45
N VAL A 134 2.73 -5.33 3.24
CA VAL A 134 2.95 -4.33 4.28
C VAL A 134 1.82 -3.32 4.27
N GLY A 135 1.43 -2.82 5.44
CA GLY A 135 0.38 -1.82 5.49
C GLY A 135 -0.06 -1.44 6.89
N PHE A 136 -1.04 -0.56 6.94
CA PHE A 136 -1.66 -0.08 8.18
C PHE A 136 -3.00 -0.74 8.42
N ALA A 137 -3.33 -0.96 9.69
CA ALA A 137 -4.66 -1.37 10.12
C ALA A 137 -4.97 -0.78 11.49
N ARG A 138 -6.12 -1.14 12.06
CA ARG A 138 -6.42 -0.88 13.47
C ARG A 138 -6.77 -2.16 14.21
N LEU A 139 -6.44 -2.17 15.51
CA LEU A 139 -6.93 -3.15 16.48
C LEU A 139 -7.48 -2.40 17.69
N ASN A 140 -8.75 -2.62 17.99
CA ASN A 140 -9.50 -1.89 19.01
C ASN A 140 -9.29 -0.36 18.90
N GLY A 141 -9.40 0.17 17.69
CA GLY A 141 -9.29 1.59 17.38
C GLY A 141 -7.87 2.14 17.31
N ARG A 142 -6.83 1.35 17.61
CA ARG A 142 -5.43 1.77 17.64
C ARG A 142 -4.71 1.38 16.37
N SER A 143 -3.96 2.31 15.77
CA SER A 143 -3.15 2.02 14.58
C SER A 143 -2.09 0.95 14.84
N VAL A 144 -1.99 0.01 13.91
CA VAL A 144 -0.94 -1.03 13.87
C VAL A 144 -0.35 -1.12 12.47
N GLY A 145 0.94 -1.47 12.39
CA GLY A 145 1.60 -1.85 11.14
C GLY A 145 1.65 -3.36 11.03
N ILE A 146 1.34 -3.88 9.84
CA ILE A 146 1.36 -5.31 9.55
C ILE A 146 2.45 -5.58 8.51
N ILE A 147 3.20 -6.66 8.72
CA ILE A 147 4.16 -7.22 7.77
C ILE A 147 3.86 -8.72 7.70
N ALA A 148 3.54 -9.23 6.51
CA ALA A 148 3.19 -10.63 6.31
C ALA A 148 3.75 -11.17 4.99
N ASN A 149 4.21 -12.42 4.98
CA ASN A 149 4.57 -13.12 3.76
C ASN A 149 3.31 -13.37 2.92
N ASN A 150 3.43 -13.35 1.58
CA ASN A 150 2.35 -13.71 0.67
C ASN A 150 2.73 -15.01 -0.07
N PRO A 151 2.28 -16.19 0.41
CA PRO A 151 2.72 -17.51 -0.07
C PRO A 151 2.21 -17.91 -1.46
#